data_AF-X8DD63-F1
#
_entry.id   AF-X8DD63-F1
#
_cell.length_a   1.000
_cell.length_b   1.000
_cell.length_c   1.000
_cell.angle_alpha   90.00
_cell.angle_beta   90.00
_cell.angle_gamma   90.00
#
_symmetry.space_group_name_H-M   'P 1'
#
loop_
_entity.id
_entity.type
_entity.pdbx_description
1 polymer ?
#
loop_
_entity_poly.entity_id
_entity_poly.type
_entity_poly.pdbx_seq_one_letter_code
_entity_poly.pdbx_strand_id
1 'polypeptide(L)'
;MLIVPVVSTGDEDEPGAAAVVAAEPFLGHDAVAEIENGLRALGAKGGAEQTNRLVVPSLPVGSVLTVGLGKSRDEWPTDLIRRAAGRRPSAERGRSGDHHAIGARRCRHGRRADPGRVPVYRVPQRQDRAQRSGLRRITALSTGKGARADSVHATAVATAVATARDLVNTPPSHLYPDEFARRAKELGESAGLEVEVLDEKALQKAGYGGVIGVGKGSSRPPRLVRLVHRGSLLARNPKRPKRVALVGKGITFDTGGISIKPAANMHYMTSDMGGAAAVIATVTLAAQLKLPIDVIATVPMAENMPSGPHNVPATC
;
A
#
# COMPACT_ATOMS: atom_id res chain seq x y z
N MET A 1 -19.74 4.21 13.15
CA MET A 1 -20.27 4.50 11.80
C MET A 1 -20.33 3.21 11.02
N LEU A 2 -21.35 3.02 10.18
CA LEU A 2 -21.49 1.86 9.31
C LEU A 2 -21.24 2.27 7.85
N ILE A 3 -20.45 1.49 7.10
CA ILE A 3 -20.20 1.68 5.67
C ILE A 3 -20.97 0.61 4.91
N VAL A 4 -21.80 1.05 3.97
CA VAL A 4 -22.74 0.20 3.22
C VAL A 4 -22.47 0.35 1.72
N PRO A 5 -22.15 -0.73 0.99
CA PRO A 5 -22.03 -0.66 -0.45
C PRO A 5 -23.40 -0.49 -1.11
N VAL A 6 -23.49 0.36 -2.14
CA VAL A 6 -24.70 0.56 -2.93
C VAL A 6 -24.37 0.38 -4.42
N VAL A 7 -25.35 -0.10 -5.18
CA VAL A 7 -25.24 -0.36 -6.62
C VAL A 7 -26.33 0.39 -7.38
N SER A 8 -26.09 0.70 -8.65
CA SER A 8 -27.12 1.23 -9.54
C SER A 8 -28.00 0.11 -10.08
N THR A 9 -29.32 0.32 -10.09
CA THR A 9 -30.33 -0.57 -10.70
C THR A 9 -30.45 -0.44 -12.21
N GLY A 10 -29.87 0.62 -12.80
CA GLY A 10 -29.90 0.89 -14.24
C GLY A 10 -28.62 1.59 -14.72
N ASP A 11 -28.62 2.00 -15.98
CA ASP A 11 -27.53 2.80 -16.55
C ASP A 11 -27.53 4.20 -15.93
N GLU A 12 -26.36 4.74 -15.57
CA GLU A 12 -26.23 5.99 -14.79
C GLU A 12 -26.93 7.19 -15.48
N ASP A 13 -27.09 7.10 -16.80
CA ASP A 13 -27.68 8.10 -17.69
C ASP A 13 -29.18 7.89 -17.98
N GLU A 14 -29.80 6.79 -17.52
CA GLU A 14 -31.23 6.55 -17.74
C GLU A 14 -32.13 7.22 -16.67
N PRO A 15 -33.28 7.80 -17.08
CA PRO A 15 -34.30 8.26 -16.14
C PRO A 15 -34.92 7.05 -15.43
N GLY A 16 -34.49 6.77 -14.20
CA GLY A 16 -34.97 5.65 -13.39
C GLY A 16 -33.89 4.91 -12.59
N ALA A 17 -32.61 5.21 -12.83
CA ALA A 17 -31.51 4.63 -12.06
C ALA A 17 -31.59 5.05 -10.58
N ALA A 18 -31.69 4.05 -9.70
CA ALA A 18 -31.76 4.23 -8.25
C ALA A 18 -30.61 3.47 -7.57
N ALA A 19 -30.12 4.03 -6.46
CA ALA A 19 -29.17 3.34 -5.61
C ALA A 19 -29.89 2.27 -4.76
N VAL A 20 -29.47 1.02 -4.88
CA VAL A 20 -29.95 -0.12 -4.08
C VAL A 20 -28.83 -0.65 -3.19
N VAL A 21 -29.21 -1.09 -2.00
CA VAL A 21 -28.26 -1.57 -0.99
C VAL A 21 -27.73 -2.96 -1.36
N ALA A 22 -26.41 -3.10 -1.43
CA ALA A 22 -25.72 -4.37 -1.75
C ALA A 22 -25.15 -5.05 -0.49
N ALA A 23 -25.94 -5.07 0.59
CA ALA A 23 -25.49 -5.45 1.95
C ALA A 23 -26.19 -6.67 2.55
N GLU A 24 -27.05 -7.37 1.80
CA GLU A 24 -27.65 -8.62 2.27
C GLU A 24 -26.59 -9.72 2.46
N PRO A 25 -26.66 -10.53 3.53
CA PRO A 25 -27.75 -10.66 4.51
C PRO A 25 -27.55 -9.86 5.81
N PHE A 26 -26.69 -8.84 5.83
CA PHE A 26 -26.26 -8.19 7.08
C PHE A 26 -27.21 -7.12 7.63
N LEU A 27 -28.14 -6.63 6.80
CA LEU A 27 -29.11 -5.61 7.18
C LEU A 27 -30.52 -6.18 7.09
N GLY A 28 -31.35 -5.86 8.08
CA GLY A 28 -32.78 -6.16 8.03
C GLY A 28 -33.50 -5.30 7.00
N HIS A 29 -34.69 -5.75 6.58
CA HIS A 29 -35.49 -5.08 5.55
C HIS A 29 -35.80 -3.62 5.88
N ASP A 30 -36.09 -3.29 7.15
CA ASP A 30 -36.38 -1.92 7.57
C ASP A 30 -35.18 -0.98 7.36
N ALA A 31 -33.98 -1.43 7.75
CA ALA A 31 -32.76 -0.64 7.57
C ALA A 31 -32.42 -0.44 6.09
N VAL A 32 -32.66 -1.46 5.26
CA VAL A 32 -32.48 -1.34 3.80
C VAL A 32 -33.44 -0.31 3.24
N ALA A 33 -34.73 -0.38 3.60
CA ALA A 33 -35.75 0.57 3.14
C ALA A 33 -35.43 2.01 3.55
N GLU A 34 -35.00 2.23 4.80
CA GLU A 34 -34.57 3.54 5.31
C GLU A 34 -33.39 4.10 4.52
N ILE A 35 -32.37 3.27 4.24
CA ILE A 35 -31.20 3.68 3.45
C ILE A 35 -31.61 4.06 2.04
N GLU A 36 -32.40 3.23 1.35
CA GLU A 36 -32.82 3.47 -0.03
C GLU A 36 -33.74 4.69 -0.15
N ASN A 37 -34.65 4.90 0.81
CA ASN A 37 -35.47 6.10 0.87
C ASN A 37 -34.61 7.36 1.06
N GLY A 38 -33.61 7.29 1.94
CA GLY A 38 -32.63 8.37 2.12
C GLY A 38 -31.84 8.65 0.84
N LEU A 39 -31.42 7.62 0.12
CA LEU A 39 -30.72 7.76 -1.15
C LEU A 39 -31.60 8.38 -2.25
N ARG A 40 -32.88 7.97 -2.34
CA ARG A 40 -33.85 8.58 -3.26
C ARG A 40 -34.06 10.06 -2.97
N ALA A 41 -34.23 10.43 -1.70
CA ALA A 41 -34.37 11.84 -1.30
C ALA A 41 -33.14 12.69 -1.65
N LEU A 42 -31.95 12.08 -1.67
CA LEU A 42 -30.69 12.73 -2.07
C LEU A 42 -30.44 12.69 -3.59
N GLY A 43 -31.30 12.07 -4.39
CA GLY A 43 -31.08 11.86 -5.83
C GLY A 43 -29.86 10.98 -6.14
N ALA A 44 -29.46 10.11 -5.21
CA ALA A 44 -28.30 9.25 -5.37
C ALA A 44 -28.60 8.09 -6.34
N LYS A 45 -27.71 7.88 -7.30
CA LYS A 45 -27.84 6.86 -8.36
C LYS A 45 -27.00 5.61 -8.11
N GLY A 46 -26.14 5.61 -7.10
CA GLY A 46 -25.25 4.49 -6.80
C GLY A 46 -24.04 4.40 -7.73
N GLY A 47 -23.70 5.52 -8.40
CA GLY A 47 -22.59 5.59 -9.34
C GLY A 47 -21.24 5.30 -8.70
N ALA A 48 -20.25 4.94 -9.50
CA ALA A 48 -18.93 4.55 -9.01
C ALA A 48 -18.32 5.62 -8.08
N GLU A 49 -17.99 5.22 -6.84
CA GLU A 49 -17.39 6.06 -5.82
C GLU A 49 -18.28 7.21 -5.28
N GLN A 50 -19.57 7.23 -5.64
CA GLN A 50 -20.55 8.17 -5.08
C GLN A 50 -20.73 7.89 -3.59
N THR A 51 -20.60 8.91 -2.75
CA THR A 51 -20.75 8.75 -1.29
C THR A 51 -21.89 9.60 -0.74
N ASN A 52 -22.72 9.02 0.13
CA ASN A 52 -23.76 9.74 0.85
C ASN A 52 -23.74 9.37 2.33
N ARG A 53 -24.10 10.33 3.19
CA ARG A 53 -24.18 10.10 4.64
C ARG A 53 -25.63 10.22 5.09
N LEU A 54 -26.10 9.18 5.76
CA LEU A 54 -27.47 9.03 6.22
C LEU A 54 -27.50 8.76 7.72
N VAL A 55 -28.60 9.14 8.36
CA VAL A 55 -28.98 8.66 9.68
C VAL A 55 -30.06 7.62 9.46
N VAL A 56 -29.87 6.43 10.06
CA VAL A 56 -30.73 5.27 9.86
C VAL A 56 -31.19 4.82 11.25
N PRO A 57 -32.35 5.30 11.74
CA PRO A 57 -32.80 5.10 13.12
C PRO A 57 -32.91 3.64 13.53
N SER A 58 -33.22 2.75 12.59
CA SER A 58 -33.32 1.30 12.82
C SER A 58 -31.98 0.63 13.17
N LEU A 59 -30.84 1.30 12.96
CA LEU A 59 -29.51 0.74 13.23
C LEU A 59 -28.86 1.39 14.47
N PRO A 60 -28.14 0.62 15.30
CA PRO A 60 -27.45 1.12 16.49
C PRO A 60 -26.13 1.83 16.13
N VAL A 61 -26.15 2.71 15.13
CA VAL A 61 -24.97 3.44 14.64
C VAL A 61 -25.29 4.92 14.44
N GLY A 62 -24.36 5.80 14.82
CA GLY A 62 -24.58 7.26 14.70
C GLY A 62 -24.65 7.81 13.27
N SER A 63 -24.23 7.04 12.27
CA SER A 63 -24.49 7.33 10.85
C SER A 63 -24.11 6.15 9.95
N VAL A 64 -24.76 6.10 8.79
CA VAL A 64 -24.46 5.21 7.66
C VAL A 64 -23.79 6.01 6.54
N LEU A 65 -22.63 5.55 6.09
CA LEU A 65 -21.95 6.04 4.89
C LEU A 65 -22.20 5.04 3.76
N THR A 66 -22.92 5.45 2.73
CA THR A 66 -23.11 4.63 1.53
C THR A 66 -21.98 4.90 0.54
N VAL A 67 -21.45 3.86 -0.09
CA VAL A 67 -20.41 3.98 -1.14
C VAL A 67 -20.87 3.25 -2.40
N GLY A 68 -20.99 4.00 -3.50
CA GLY A 68 -21.44 3.50 -4.78
C GLY A 68 -20.38 2.64 -5.48
N LEU A 69 -20.81 1.50 -5.99
CA LEU A 69 -20.00 0.56 -6.76
C LEU A 69 -20.36 0.58 -8.27
N GLY A 70 -21.23 1.50 -8.68
CA GLY A 70 -21.76 1.59 -10.04
C GLY A 70 -22.73 0.45 -10.35
N LYS A 71 -22.78 0.05 -11.63
CA LYS A 71 -23.67 -1.04 -12.11
C LYS A 71 -23.47 -2.33 -11.32
N SER A 72 -24.58 -2.93 -10.91
CA SER A 72 -24.63 -4.26 -10.29
C SER A 72 -23.95 -5.30 -11.18
N ARG A 73 -23.21 -6.21 -10.55
CA ARG A 73 -22.42 -7.25 -11.22
C ARG A 73 -22.03 -8.34 -10.23
N ASP A 74 -21.69 -9.51 -10.74
CA ASP A 74 -21.22 -10.62 -9.92
C ASP A 74 -19.83 -10.39 -9.32
N GLU A 75 -18.98 -9.66 -10.04
CA GLU A 75 -17.60 -9.36 -9.64
C GLU A 75 -17.19 -7.92 -10.01
N TRP A 76 -16.58 -7.21 -9.05
CA TRP A 76 -16.05 -5.86 -9.29
C TRP A 76 -14.56 -5.83 -9.61
N PRO A 77 -14.11 -4.88 -10.46
CA PRO A 77 -12.69 -4.63 -10.67
C PRO A 77 -11.98 -4.28 -9.36
N THR A 78 -10.80 -4.86 -9.12
CA THR A 78 -10.02 -4.60 -7.90
C THR A 78 -9.73 -3.10 -7.72
N ASP A 79 -9.44 -2.37 -8.81
CA ASP A 79 -9.12 -0.95 -8.71
C ASP A 79 -10.34 -0.11 -8.28
N LEU A 80 -11.54 -0.44 -8.77
CA LEU A 80 -12.77 0.20 -8.31
C LEU A 80 -12.96 0.00 -6.80
N ILE A 81 -12.83 -1.24 -6.32
CA ILE A 81 -13.03 -1.56 -4.91
C ILE A 81 -11.96 -0.88 -4.06
N ARG A 82 -10.71 -0.81 -4.53
CA ARG A 82 -9.63 -0.07 -3.87
C ARG A 82 -9.95 1.42 -3.76
N ARG A 83 -10.45 2.04 -4.82
CA ARG A 83 -10.84 3.46 -4.81
C ARG A 83 -12.05 3.70 -3.90
N ALA A 84 -13.08 2.88 -4.01
CA ALA A 84 -14.27 2.91 -3.15
C ALA A 84 -13.91 2.74 -1.67
N ALA A 85 -13.05 1.80 -1.31
CA ALA A 85 -12.59 1.61 0.07
C ALA A 85 -11.71 2.77 0.59
N GLY A 86 -11.03 3.47 -0.32
CA GLY A 86 -10.26 4.68 0.01
C GLY A 86 -11.10 5.95 0.09
N ARG A 87 -12.38 5.92 -0.31
CA ARG A 87 -13.26 7.09 -0.24
C ARG A 87 -13.62 7.37 1.21
N ARG A 88 -13.35 8.61 1.61
CA ARG A 88 -13.88 9.17 2.84
C ARG A 88 -14.46 10.54 2.52
N PRO A 89 -15.72 10.83 2.86
CA PRO A 89 -16.27 12.16 2.69
C PRO A 89 -15.36 13.18 3.38
N SER A 90 -15.15 14.34 2.73
CA SER A 90 -14.38 15.46 3.27
C SER A 90 -14.82 15.84 4.70
N ALA A 91 -16.12 15.70 4.99
CA ALA A 91 -16.76 15.97 6.29
C ALA A 91 -16.33 15.03 7.44
N GLU A 92 -15.64 13.92 7.15
CA GLU A 92 -15.15 12.97 8.16
C GLU A 92 -13.65 13.10 8.43
N ARG A 93 -12.95 14.00 7.73
CA ARG A 93 -11.54 14.29 8.02
C ARG A 93 -11.44 14.84 9.45
N GLY A 94 -10.87 14.03 10.35
CA GLY A 94 -10.60 14.40 11.75
C GLY A 94 -11.57 13.87 12.80
N ARG A 95 -12.57 13.07 12.42
CA ARG A 95 -13.46 12.43 13.39
C ARG A 95 -12.91 11.09 13.87
N SER A 96 -12.89 10.94 15.20
CA SER A 96 -12.62 9.69 15.91
C SER A 96 -13.84 8.79 15.97
N GLY A 97 -13.63 7.49 15.89
CA GLY A 97 -14.67 6.50 16.15
C GLY A 97 -14.34 5.13 15.57
N ASP A 98 -15.16 4.16 15.95
CA ASP A 98 -15.15 2.81 15.38
C ASP A 98 -15.99 2.77 14.09
N HIS A 99 -15.42 2.14 13.07
CA HIS A 99 -16.04 2.01 11.75
C HIS A 99 -16.34 0.54 11.47
N HIS A 100 -17.56 0.27 11.06
CA HIS A 100 -18.00 -1.06 10.64
C HIS A 100 -18.23 -0.99 9.14
N ALA A 101 -17.71 -1.93 8.37
CA ALA A 101 -17.85 -1.97 6.92
C ALA A 101 -18.50 -3.28 6.50
N ILE A 102 -19.56 -3.18 5.69
CA ILE A 102 -20.19 -4.36 5.10
C ILE A 102 -19.48 -4.68 3.78
N GLY A 103 -19.00 -5.91 3.64
CA GLY A 103 -18.39 -6.37 2.40
C GLY A 103 -19.43 -6.54 1.30
N ALA A 104 -19.18 -5.94 0.14
CA ALA A 104 -19.89 -6.29 -1.09
C ALA A 104 -19.41 -7.67 -1.59
N ARG A 105 -20.24 -8.35 -2.39
CA ARG A 105 -19.92 -9.68 -2.95
C ARG A 105 -18.63 -9.64 -3.82
N ARG A 106 -17.91 -10.77 -3.84
CA ARG A 106 -16.74 -11.22 -4.65
C ARG A 106 -15.88 -10.17 -5.43
N CYS A 107 -14.55 -10.27 -5.30
CA CYS A 107 -13.55 -9.50 -6.06
C CYS A 107 -12.46 -10.42 -6.64
N ARG A 108 -12.04 -10.22 -7.89
CA ARG A 108 -11.01 -11.04 -8.56
C ARG A 108 -9.59 -10.52 -8.30
N HIS A 109 -8.69 -11.39 -7.83
CA HIS A 109 -7.23 -11.21 -7.96
C HIS A 109 -6.68 -12.26 -8.94
N GLY A 110 -5.63 -11.91 -9.69
CA GLY A 110 -5.11 -12.69 -10.82
C GLY A 110 -4.93 -14.20 -10.55
N ARG A 111 -5.35 -15.01 -11.53
CA ARG A 111 -5.17 -16.48 -11.72
C ARG A 111 -5.58 -17.45 -10.59
N ARG A 112 -5.98 -16.99 -9.41
CA ARG A 112 -6.78 -17.77 -8.47
C ARG A 112 -7.91 -16.89 -7.96
N ALA A 113 -9.15 -17.27 -8.26
CA ALA A 113 -10.33 -16.66 -7.67
C ALA A 113 -10.22 -16.80 -6.14
N ASP A 114 -9.96 -15.68 -5.47
CA ASP A 114 -9.82 -15.60 -4.02
C ASP A 114 -11.06 -14.86 -3.48
N PRO A 115 -11.98 -15.55 -2.78
CA PRO A 115 -13.28 -15.00 -2.44
C PRO A 115 -13.15 -13.96 -1.32
N GLY A 116 -13.32 -12.67 -1.64
CA GLY A 116 -13.66 -11.67 -0.62
C GLY A 116 -12.50 -10.86 -0.06
N ARG A 117 -11.54 -10.46 -0.90
CA ARG A 117 -10.62 -9.39 -0.55
C ARG A 117 -11.40 -8.08 -0.39
N VAL A 118 -11.68 -7.68 0.85
CA VAL A 118 -12.08 -6.32 1.20
C VAL A 118 -10.78 -5.51 1.30
N PRO A 119 -10.41 -4.68 0.32
CA PRO A 119 -9.18 -3.91 0.38
C PRO A 119 -9.42 -2.70 1.30
N VAL A 120 -9.42 -2.92 2.61
CA VAL A 120 -9.40 -1.81 3.56
C VAL A 120 -7.99 -1.26 3.64
N TYR A 121 -7.66 -0.34 2.73
CA TYR A 121 -6.42 0.41 2.79
C TYR A 121 -6.65 1.73 3.52
N ARG A 122 -5.94 1.93 4.64
CA ARG A 122 -5.69 3.27 5.16
C ARG A 122 -4.18 3.52 5.15
N VAL A 123 -3.77 4.52 4.37
CA VAL A 123 -2.43 5.11 4.48
C VAL A 123 -2.57 6.29 5.44
N PRO A 124 -1.91 6.28 6.61
CA PRO A 124 -1.71 7.53 7.32
C PRO A 124 -0.75 8.39 6.47
N GLN A 125 -1.27 9.45 5.85
CA GLN A 125 -0.38 10.52 5.39
C GLN A 125 0.29 11.10 6.62
N ARG A 126 1.62 11.15 6.63
CA ARG A 126 2.39 11.90 7.62
C ARG A 126 2.19 13.39 7.32
N GLN A 127 1.06 13.92 7.77
CA GLN A 127 0.91 15.35 8.02
C GLN A 127 1.46 15.63 9.41
N ASP A 128 2.05 16.81 9.57
CA ASP A 128 2.65 17.26 10.82
C ASP A 128 1.76 16.99 12.02
N ARG A 129 2.44 16.77 13.14
CA ARG A 129 2.09 16.27 14.48
C ARG A 129 0.89 16.95 15.17
N ALA A 130 -0.20 17.24 14.47
CA ALA A 130 -1.47 17.59 15.05
C ALA A 130 -2.19 16.30 15.43
N GLN A 131 -2.35 16.07 16.73
CA GLN A 131 -3.12 14.99 17.33
C GLN A 131 -4.53 14.92 16.72
N ARG A 132 -4.72 14.18 15.63
CA ARG A 132 -6.04 13.78 15.18
C ARG A 132 -6.29 12.41 15.73
N SER A 133 -7.30 12.32 16.58
CA SER A 133 -7.82 11.09 17.13
C SER A 133 -8.29 10.21 15.95
N GLY A 134 -7.44 9.28 15.52
CA GLY A 134 -7.62 8.51 14.31
C GLY A 134 -8.68 7.43 14.45
N LEU A 135 -9.16 6.93 13.31
CA LEU A 135 -9.95 5.71 13.22
C LEU A 135 -9.20 4.56 13.91
N ARG A 136 -9.83 3.92 14.91
CA ARG A 136 -9.19 2.95 15.82
C ARG A 136 -9.43 1.50 15.43
N ARG A 137 -10.63 1.17 14.95
CA ARG A 137 -11.04 -0.18 14.60
C ARG A 137 -11.87 -0.20 13.32
N ILE A 138 -11.63 -1.21 12.48
CA ILE A 138 -12.46 -1.52 11.31
C ILE A 138 -12.96 -2.95 11.48
N THR A 139 -14.28 -3.12 11.53
CA THR A 139 -14.92 -4.44 11.55
C THR A 139 -15.51 -4.70 10.17
N ALA A 140 -14.99 -5.70 9.45
CA ALA A 140 -15.53 -6.12 8.16
C ALA A 140 -16.52 -7.27 8.34
N LEU A 141 -17.74 -7.11 7.82
CA LEU A 141 -18.77 -8.15 7.82
C LEU A 141 -18.73 -8.92 6.49
N SER A 142 -18.58 -10.25 6.55
CA SER A 142 -18.46 -11.13 5.37
C SER A 142 -19.09 -12.51 5.63
N THR A 143 -19.75 -13.06 4.61
CA THR A 143 -20.31 -14.43 4.60
C THR A 143 -19.36 -15.44 3.95
N GLY A 144 -18.21 -14.98 3.43
CA GLY A 144 -17.24 -15.82 2.75
C GLY A 144 -16.52 -16.78 3.70
N LYS A 145 -16.48 -18.07 3.33
CA LYS A 145 -15.58 -19.04 3.98
C LYS A 145 -14.14 -18.58 3.75
N GLY A 146 -13.36 -18.39 4.83
CA GLY A 146 -11.97 -17.94 4.75
C GLY A 146 -11.76 -16.43 4.96
N ALA A 147 -12.82 -15.63 5.04
CA ALA A 147 -12.73 -14.16 5.13
C ALA A 147 -11.81 -13.65 6.25
N ARG A 148 -11.73 -14.37 7.38
CA ARG A 148 -10.80 -14.04 8.47
C ARG A 148 -9.34 -14.17 8.03
N ALA A 149 -8.96 -15.29 7.39
CA ALA A 149 -7.60 -15.48 6.89
C ALA A 149 -7.26 -14.44 5.81
N ASP A 150 -8.21 -14.16 4.92
CA ASP A 150 -8.03 -13.16 3.86
C ASP A 150 -7.86 -11.75 4.42
N SER A 151 -8.59 -11.40 5.49
CA SER A 151 -8.45 -10.12 6.18
C SER A 151 -7.06 -9.96 6.83
N VAL A 152 -6.51 -11.02 7.42
CA VAL A 152 -5.17 -11.02 8.01
C VAL A 152 -4.12 -10.83 6.91
N HIS A 153 -4.25 -11.56 5.80
CA HIS A 153 -3.35 -11.43 4.66
C HIS A 153 -3.44 -10.02 4.04
N ALA A 154 -4.65 -9.51 3.79
CA ALA A 154 -4.84 -8.16 3.25
C ALA A 154 -4.24 -7.08 4.17
N THR A 155 -4.35 -7.23 5.48
CA THR A 155 -3.75 -6.33 6.46
C THR A 155 -2.22 -6.37 6.40
N ALA A 156 -1.63 -7.55 6.26
CA ALA A 156 -0.18 -7.70 6.12
C ALA A 156 0.33 -7.04 4.83
N VAL A 157 -0.35 -7.25 3.70
CA VAL A 157 -0.03 -6.59 2.41
C VAL A 157 -0.17 -5.08 2.53
N ALA A 158 -1.25 -4.58 3.13
CA ALA A 158 -1.47 -3.14 3.31
C ALA A 158 -0.38 -2.50 4.18
N THR A 159 0.06 -3.19 5.23
CA THR A 159 1.14 -2.75 6.13
C THR A 159 2.48 -2.70 5.38
N ALA A 160 2.78 -3.69 4.55
CA ALA A 160 3.99 -3.69 3.72
C ALA A 160 3.98 -2.51 2.71
N VAL A 161 2.85 -2.27 2.04
CA VAL A 161 2.69 -1.12 1.12
C VAL A 161 2.81 0.20 1.86
N ALA A 162 2.25 0.32 3.06
CA ALA A 162 2.39 1.52 3.90
C ALA A 162 3.86 1.75 4.30
N THR A 163 4.58 0.69 4.68
CA THR A 163 6.01 0.75 5.02
C THR A 163 6.84 1.25 3.83
N ALA A 164 6.59 0.72 2.62
CA ALA A 164 7.26 1.20 1.42
C ALA A 164 6.96 2.68 1.14
N ARG A 165 5.71 3.12 1.33
CA ARG A 165 5.31 4.52 1.20
C ARG A 165 5.95 5.42 2.25
N ASP A 166 6.09 4.97 3.48
CA ASP A 166 6.73 5.74 4.55
C ASP A 166 8.21 6.00 4.23
N LEU A 167 8.90 5.01 3.67
CA LEU A 167 10.27 5.19 3.17
C LEU A 167 10.30 6.20 2.02
N VAL A 168 9.44 6.04 1.00
CA VAL A 168 9.39 6.95 -0.17
C VAL A 168 9.03 8.39 0.20
N ASN A 169 8.13 8.57 1.16
CA ASN A 169 7.69 9.89 1.61
C ASN A 169 8.66 10.53 2.62
N THR A 170 9.67 9.80 3.09
CA THR A 170 10.67 10.39 4.00
C THR A 170 11.56 11.34 3.20
N PRO A 171 11.75 12.59 3.65
CA PRO A 171 12.63 13.53 2.96
C PRO A 171 14.07 13.00 2.83
N PRO A 172 14.79 13.24 1.72
CA PRO A 172 16.17 12.79 1.52
C PRO A 172 17.14 13.29 2.59
N SER A 173 16.85 14.45 3.20
CA SER A 173 17.63 14.96 4.34
C SER A 173 17.63 13.99 5.53
N HIS A 174 16.56 13.21 5.70
CA HIS A 174 16.32 12.24 6.78
C HIS A 174 16.40 10.77 6.33
N LEU A 175 16.54 10.49 5.03
CA LEU A 175 16.66 9.14 4.49
C LEU A 175 17.77 9.08 3.45
N TYR A 176 19.00 9.25 3.92
CA TYR A 176 20.22 9.09 3.14
C TYR A 176 20.73 7.63 3.16
N PRO A 177 21.73 7.24 2.34
CA PRO A 177 22.06 5.84 2.12
C PRO A 177 22.31 5.04 3.39
N ASP A 178 23.06 5.60 4.34
CA ASP A 178 23.37 4.97 5.63
C ASP A 178 22.13 4.80 6.52
N GLU A 179 21.32 5.84 6.66
CA GLU A 179 20.05 5.79 7.42
C GLU A 179 19.02 4.87 6.76
N PHE A 180 18.97 4.84 5.43
CA PHE A 180 18.11 3.92 4.70
C PHE A 180 18.56 2.47 4.91
N ALA A 181 19.86 2.21 4.89
CA ALA A 181 20.42 0.90 5.18
C ALA A 181 20.10 0.45 6.62
N ARG A 182 20.23 1.36 7.60
CA ARG A 182 19.85 1.11 9.00
C ARG A 182 18.39 0.71 9.14
N ARG A 183 17.46 1.49 8.54
CA ARG A 183 16.02 1.16 8.59
C ARG A 183 15.69 -0.15 7.89
N ALA A 184 16.33 -0.43 6.74
CA ALA A 184 16.16 -1.69 6.02
C ALA A 184 16.62 -2.88 6.89
N LYS A 185 17.74 -2.73 7.60
CA LYS A 185 18.24 -3.72 8.55
C LYS A 185 17.27 -3.96 9.70
N GLU A 186 16.78 -2.91 10.35
CA GLU A 186 15.82 -3.03 11.44
C GLU A 186 14.52 -3.72 11.00
N LEU A 187 13.97 -3.33 9.84
CA LEU A 187 12.79 -3.98 9.27
C LEU A 187 13.05 -5.45 8.99
N GLY A 188 14.19 -5.78 8.38
CA GLY A 188 14.53 -7.15 8.03
C GLY A 188 14.77 -8.05 9.25
N GLU A 189 15.58 -7.60 10.20
CA GLU A 189 15.88 -8.34 11.43
C GLU A 189 14.62 -8.55 12.26
N SER A 190 13.74 -7.54 12.36
CA SER A 190 12.45 -7.68 13.07
C SER A 190 11.51 -8.73 12.45
N ALA A 191 11.68 -9.02 11.16
CA ALA A 191 10.94 -10.07 10.46
C ALA A 191 11.68 -11.42 10.42
N GLY A 192 12.88 -11.51 11.01
CA GLY A 192 13.71 -12.72 11.04
C GLY A 192 14.49 -12.99 9.75
N LEU A 193 14.78 -11.95 8.95
CA LEU A 193 15.65 -12.06 7.78
C LEU A 193 17.13 -12.11 8.19
N GLU A 194 17.95 -12.80 7.39
CA GLU A 194 19.40 -12.57 7.40
C GLU A 194 19.66 -11.22 6.70
N VAL A 195 20.34 -10.29 7.37
CA VAL A 195 20.66 -8.99 6.78
C VAL A 195 22.16 -8.73 6.81
N GLU A 196 22.68 -8.28 5.68
CA GLU A 196 24.05 -7.80 5.53
C GLU A 196 24.01 -6.38 4.96
N VAL A 197 24.85 -5.50 5.50
CA VAL A 197 25.05 -4.14 5.01
C VAL A 197 26.51 -3.99 4.61
N LEU A 198 26.75 -3.64 3.35
CA LEU A 198 28.07 -3.34 2.83
C LEU A 198 28.27 -1.82 2.82
N ASP A 199 29.33 -1.36 3.48
CA ASP A 199 29.79 0.03 3.47
C ASP A 199 30.68 0.33 2.24
N GLU A 200 31.14 1.57 2.08
CA GLU A 200 31.94 1.93 0.90
C GLU A 200 33.25 1.15 0.78
N LYS A 201 33.85 0.75 1.92
CA LYS A 201 35.12 0.01 1.94
C LYS A 201 34.91 -1.43 1.49
N ALA A 202 33.87 -2.08 2.00
CA ALA A 202 33.47 -3.42 1.59
C ALA A 202 33.07 -3.44 0.10
N LEU A 203 32.33 -2.43 -0.35
CA LEU A 203 31.94 -2.26 -1.74
C LEU A 203 33.16 -2.07 -2.66
N GLN A 204 34.13 -1.24 -2.27
CA GLN A 204 35.36 -1.03 -3.01
C GLN A 204 36.19 -2.31 -3.10
N LYS A 205 36.38 -3.01 -1.97
CA LYS A 205 37.15 -4.27 -1.91
C LYS A 205 36.53 -5.37 -2.76
N ALA A 206 35.20 -5.44 -2.82
CA ALA A 206 34.47 -6.44 -3.58
C ALA A 206 34.18 -6.03 -5.04
N GLY A 207 34.68 -4.87 -5.50
CA GLY A 207 34.62 -4.48 -6.92
C GLY A 207 33.27 -3.94 -7.38
N TYR A 208 32.44 -3.38 -6.49
CA TYR A 208 31.13 -2.80 -6.82
C TYR A 208 31.24 -1.40 -7.46
N GLY A 209 32.00 -1.29 -8.55
CA GLY A 209 32.32 -0.01 -9.21
C GLY A 209 31.11 0.83 -9.64
N GLY A 210 29.97 0.20 -9.95
CA GLY A 210 28.75 0.91 -10.33
C GLY A 210 28.17 1.79 -9.21
N VAL A 211 27.91 1.22 -8.03
CA VAL A 211 27.34 1.98 -6.91
C VAL A 211 28.35 2.97 -6.31
N ILE A 212 29.63 2.58 -6.29
CA ILE A 212 30.73 3.49 -5.90
C ILE A 212 30.81 4.68 -6.85
N GLY A 213 30.75 4.43 -8.16
CA GLY A 213 30.83 5.46 -9.19
C GLY A 213 29.71 6.49 -9.10
N VAL A 214 28.50 6.07 -8.74
CA VAL A 214 27.36 6.98 -8.52
C VAL A 214 27.49 7.72 -7.18
N GLY A 215 27.87 7.01 -6.10
CA GLY A 215 27.90 7.57 -4.75
C GLY A 215 29.12 8.41 -4.40
N LYS A 216 30.22 8.36 -5.18
CA LYS A 216 31.48 9.06 -4.89
C LYS A 216 31.36 10.60 -4.81
N GLY A 217 30.31 11.16 -5.42
CA GLY A 217 30.05 12.60 -5.44
C GLY A 217 29.25 13.10 -4.22
N SER A 218 28.82 12.22 -3.33
CA SER A 218 28.14 12.61 -2.10
C SER A 218 29.08 12.54 -0.89
N SER A 219 28.88 13.45 0.08
CA SER A 219 29.48 13.33 1.41
C SER A 219 28.88 12.20 2.23
N ARG A 220 27.77 11.62 1.78
CA ARG A 220 27.09 10.48 2.39
C ARG A 220 27.37 9.24 1.54
N PRO A 221 28.32 8.39 1.97
CA PRO A 221 28.84 7.32 1.12
C PRO A 221 27.79 6.27 0.77
N PRO A 222 27.96 5.56 -0.36
CA PRO A 222 27.03 4.53 -0.79
C PRO A 222 26.98 3.35 0.19
N ARG A 223 25.85 2.64 0.15
CA ARG A 223 25.59 1.41 0.89
C ARG A 223 24.98 0.36 -0.03
N LEU A 224 25.09 -0.91 0.34
CA LEU A 224 24.29 -1.96 -0.26
C LEU A 224 23.73 -2.84 0.85
N VAL A 225 22.42 -3.05 0.83
CA VAL A 225 21.75 -3.95 1.77
C VAL A 225 21.38 -5.23 1.05
N ARG A 226 21.75 -6.36 1.64
CA ARG A 226 21.32 -7.69 1.23
C ARG A 226 20.43 -8.27 2.31
N LEU A 227 19.17 -8.58 1.96
CA LEU A 227 18.22 -9.24 2.86
C LEU A 227 17.87 -10.61 2.30
N VAL A 228 17.92 -11.64 3.14
CA VAL A 228 17.66 -13.03 2.73
C VAL A 228 16.58 -13.66 3.57
N HIS A 229 15.53 -14.11 2.88
CA HIS A 229 14.50 -15.00 3.43
C HIS A 229 14.80 -16.44 3.01
N ARG A 230 15.00 -17.34 3.97
CA ARG A 230 15.27 -18.78 3.75
C ARG A 230 13.98 -19.60 3.83
N GLY A 231 13.03 -19.33 2.95
CA GLY A 231 11.74 -20.00 2.97
C GLY A 231 11.77 -21.45 2.49
N SER A 232 12.81 -21.89 1.78
CA SER A 232 12.91 -23.27 1.29
C SER A 232 12.82 -24.35 2.38
N LEU A 233 13.23 -24.04 3.61
CA LEU A 233 13.13 -24.93 4.77
C LEU A 233 11.67 -25.24 5.15
N LEU A 234 10.73 -24.39 4.71
CA LEU A 234 9.30 -24.52 4.95
C LEU A 234 8.57 -25.23 3.79
N ALA A 235 9.28 -25.55 2.70
CA ALA A 235 8.68 -26.16 1.52
C ALA A 235 8.42 -27.66 1.71
N ARG A 236 7.31 -28.16 1.14
CA ARG A 236 6.96 -29.59 1.16
C ARG A 236 8.00 -30.49 0.47
N ASN A 237 8.82 -29.92 -0.43
CA ASN A 237 9.93 -30.62 -1.05
C ASN A 237 11.22 -29.76 -0.94
N PRO A 238 11.97 -29.90 0.17
CA PRO A 238 13.19 -29.12 0.41
C PRO A 238 14.30 -29.38 -0.63
N LYS A 239 14.23 -30.49 -1.38
CA LYS A 239 15.28 -30.92 -2.33
C LYS A 239 15.32 -30.09 -3.62
N ARG A 240 14.32 -29.25 -3.88
CA ARG A 240 14.28 -28.32 -5.03
C ARG A 240 13.72 -26.95 -4.62
N PRO A 241 14.49 -26.14 -3.88
CA PRO A 241 14.02 -24.86 -3.40
C PRO A 241 13.82 -23.88 -4.55
N LYS A 242 12.63 -23.25 -4.62
CA LYS A 242 12.43 -22.11 -5.52
C LYS A 242 13.15 -20.90 -4.93
N ARG A 243 13.97 -20.24 -5.76
CA ARG A 243 14.74 -19.06 -5.37
C ARG A 243 14.40 -17.89 -6.28
N VAL A 244 14.22 -16.72 -5.69
CA VAL A 244 13.94 -15.46 -6.38
C VAL A 244 14.96 -14.42 -5.94
N ALA A 245 15.53 -13.70 -6.91
CA ALA A 245 16.35 -12.52 -6.66
C ALA A 245 15.51 -11.26 -6.92
N LEU A 246 15.53 -10.32 -5.99
CA LEU A 246 14.88 -9.02 -6.12
C LEU A 246 15.95 -7.92 -6.05
N VAL A 247 15.94 -7.00 -7.01
CA VAL A 247 16.86 -5.86 -7.02
C VAL A 247 16.06 -4.58 -7.09
N GLY A 248 16.32 -3.67 -6.14
CA GLY A 248 15.60 -2.40 -6.04
C GLY A 248 16.56 -1.22 -6.14
N LYS A 249 16.29 -0.31 -7.08
CA LYS A 249 17.03 0.97 -7.20
C LYS A 249 16.82 1.80 -5.93
N GLY A 250 17.90 2.18 -5.25
CA GLY A 250 17.89 2.95 -4.00
C GLY A 250 18.58 4.30 -4.10
N ILE A 251 18.32 5.08 -5.17
CA ILE A 251 18.86 6.43 -5.26
C ILE A 251 18.05 7.34 -4.33
N THR A 252 18.65 7.71 -3.19
CA THR A 252 17.94 8.47 -2.13
C THR A 252 17.76 9.94 -2.51
N PHE A 253 18.64 10.44 -3.37
CA PHE A 253 18.53 11.75 -3.97
C PHE A 253 19.24 11.78 -5.33
N ASP A 254 18.58 12.34 -6.34
CA ASP A 254 19.13 12.46 -7.69
C ASP A 254 19.06 13.92 -8.18
N THR A 255 20.20 14.61 -8.17
CA THR A 255 20.29 15.96 -8.77
C THR A 255 20.44 15.92 -10.29
N GLY A 256 20.64 14.72 -10.87
CA GLY A 256 21.10 14.53 -12.26
C GLY A 256 22.62 14.52 -12.40
N GLY A 257 23.38 14.63 -11.31
CA GLY A 257 24.85 14.74 -11.37
C GLY A 257 25.27 16.04 -12.08
N ILE A 258 26.27 15.95 -12.98
CA ILE A 258 26.75 17.10 -13.79
C ILE A 258 25.70 17.60 -14.78
N SER A 259 24.82 16.72 -15.25
CA SER A 259 23.65 17.08 -16.04
C SER A 259 22.50 17.47 -15.11
N ILE A 260 22.63 18.64 -14.48
CA ILE A 260 21.63 19.19 -13.56
C ILE A 260 20.26 19.20 -14.25
N LYS A 261 19.29 18.54 -13.62
CA LYS A 261 17.90 18.54 -14.11
C LYS A 261 17.28 19.93 -13.94
N PRO A 262 16.40 20.37 -14.86
CA PRO A 262 15.65 21.60 -14.70
C PRO A 262 14.87 21.63 -13.37
N ALA A 263 14.88 22.77 -12.67
CA ALA A 263 14.40 22.91 -11.30
C ALA A 263 12.92 22.50 -11.08
N ALA A 264 12.11 22.52 -12.14
CA ALA A 264 10.68 22.23 -12.10
C ALA A 264 10.32 20.78 -11.69
N ASN A 265 11.27 19.83 -11.68
CA ASN A 265 11.00 18.43 -11.32
C ASN A 265 11.80 17.91 -10.11
N MET A 266 12.63 18.75 -9.47
CA MET A 266 13.54 18.30 -8.40
C MET A 266 12.82 17.83 -7.13
N HIS A 267 11.64 18.36 -6.83
CA HIS A 267 10.85 18.00 -5.65
C HIS A 267 10.22 16.59 -5.75
N TYR A 268 10.12 16.00 -6.95
CA TYR A 268 9.68 14.61 -7.13
C TYR A 268 10.82 13.57 -7.05
N MET A 269 12.08 14.01 -6.97
CA MET A 269 13.26 13.12 -7.02
C MET A 269 13.53 12.37 -5.71
N THR A 270 12.74 12.60 -4.66
CA THR A 270 12.75 11.76 -3.44
C THR A 270 12.22 10.35 -3.72
N SER A 271 11.48 10.17 -4.82
CA SER A 271 10.84 8.90 -5.18
C SER A 271 11.73 7.92 -5.95
N ASP A 272 12.99 8.29 -6.25
CA ASP A 272 13.91 7.47 -7.05
C ASP A 272 14.48 6.24 -6.29
N MET A 273 14.08 6.11 -5.02
CA MET A 273 14.29 4.95 -4.16
C MET A 273 13.02 4.09 -3.96
N GLY A 274 11.94 4.36 -4.71
CA GLY A 274 10.69 3.61 -4.61
C GLY A 274 10.84 2.12 -4.93
N GLY A 275 11.74 1.77 -5.87
CA GLY A 275 12.08 0.38 -6.17
C GLY A 275 12.73 -0.33 -4.99
N ALA A 276 13.71 0.31 -4.33
CA ALA A 276 14.33 -0.20 -3.10
C ALA A 276 13.31 -0.39 -1.97
N ALA A 277 12.46 0.62 -1.73
CA ALA A 277 11.42 0.54 -0.70
C ALA A 277 10.44 -0.62 -0.94
N ALA A 278 10.00 -0.80 -2.19
CA ALA A 278 9.13 -1.90 -2.58
C ALA A 278 9.79 -3.27 -2.37
N VAL A 279 11.06 -3.43 -2.73
CA VAL A 279 11.83 -4.67 -2.55
C VAL A 279 12.00 -5.01 -1.07
N ILE A 280 12.39 -4.03 -0.23
CA ILE A 280 12.56 -4.20 1.22
C ILE A 280 11.24 -4.63 1.86
N ALA A 281 10.13 -3.94 1.55
CA ALA A 281 8.82 -4.28 2.07
C ALA A 281 8.36 -5.68 1.61
N THR A 282 8.64 -6.04 0.36
CA THR A 282 8.26 -7.35 -0.22
C THR A 282 8.98 -8.51 0.46
N VAL A 283 10.30 -8.42 0.65
CA VAL A 283 11.07 -9.50 1.31
C VAL A 283 10.72 -9.61 2.80
N THR A 284 10.48 -8.48 3.47
CA THR A 284 10.00 -8.45 4.86
C THR A 284 8.64 -9.14 4.99
N LEU A 285 7.70 -8.83 4.08
CA LEU A 285 6.39 -9.49 4.05
C LEU A 285 6.50 -10.98 3.74
N ALA A 286 7.40 -11.39 2.85
CA ALA A 286 7.63 -12.80 2.52
C ALA A 286 8.06 -13.61 3.75
N ALA A 287 8.92 -13.05 4.61
CA ALA A 287 9.31 -13.66 5.87
C ALA A 287 8.17 -13.70 6.89
N GLN A 288 7.44 -12.60 7.07
CA GLN A 288 6.27 -12.54 7.97
C GLN A 288 5.20 -13.58 7.60
N LEU A 289 4.93 -13.75 6.30
CA LEU A 289 4.00 -14.75 5.77
C LEU A 289 4.60 -16.16 5.70
N LYS A 290 5.88 -16.33 6.08
CA LYS A 290 6.60 -17.62 6.09
C LYS A 290 6.50 -18.31 4.72
N LEU A 291 6.67 -17.56 3.64
CA LEU A 291 6.50 -18.11 2.29
C LEU A 291 7.54 -19.22 2.04
N PRO A 292 7.15 -20.35 1.43
CA PRO A 292 8.04 -21.51 1.25
C PRO A 292 8.99 -21.35 0.05
N ILE A 293 9.64 -20.19 -0.09
CA ILE A 293 10.56 -19.84 -1.18
C ILE A 293 11.76 -19.06 -0.62
N ASP A 294 12.94 -19.26 -1.20
CA ASP A 294 14.09 -18.42 -0.91
C ASP A 294 13.94 -17.08 -1.65
N VAL A 295 14.12 -15.96 -0.94
CA VAL A 295 14.14 -14.62 -1.55
C VAL A 295 15.41 -13.92 -1.14
N ILE A 296 16.20 -13.48 -2.12
CA ILE A 296 17.42 -12.70 -1.91
C ILE A 296 17.16 -11.31 -2.49
N ALA A 297 17.05 -10.31 -1.62
CA ALA A 297 16.90 -8.92 -1.99
C ALA A 297 18.26 -8.21 -1.94
N THR A 298 18.65 -7.55 -3.02
CA THR A 298 19.87 -6.74 -3.10
C THR A 298 19.50 -5.31 -3.46
N VAL A 299 19.84 -4.38 -2.57
CA VAL A 299 19.39 -2.98 -2.67
C VAL A 299 20.60 -2.05 -2.59
N PRO A 300 21.17 -1.63 -3.73
CA PRO A 300 22.20 -0.60 -3.76
C PRO A 300 21.59 0.77 -3.45
N MET A 301 22.26 1.54 -2.60
CA MET A 301 21.82 2.85 -2.11
C MET A 301 22.93 3.89 -2.32
N ALA A 302 22.59 5.01 -2.95
CA ALA A 302 23.53 6.10 -3.22
C ALA A 302 22.79 7.43 -3.38
N GLU A 303 23.49 8.54 -3.18
CA GLU A 303 23.06 9.87 -3.61
C GLU A 303 23.84 10.26 -4.87
N ASN A 304 23.14 10.66 -5.93
CA ASN A 304 23.76 11.19 -7.13
C ASN A 304 23.89 12.71 -6.99
N MET A 305 25.05 13.16 -6.52
CA MET A 305 25.38 14.56 -6.25
C MET A 305 26.50 15.06 -7.17
N PRO A 306 26.49 16.35 -7.58
CA PRO A 306 27.50 16.91 -8.48
C PRO A 306 28.82 17.25 -7.77
N SER A 307 28.81 17.36 -6.44
CA SER A 307 29.91 17.90 -5.63
C SER A 307 30.91 16.84 -5.16
N GLY A 308 31.84 16.48 -6.04
CA GLY A 308 33.08 15.79 -5.69
C GLY A 308 34.11 16.03 -6.81
N PRO A 309 35.43 16.04 -6.53
CA PRO A 309 36.46 16.46 -7.50
C PRO A 309 36.57 15.59 -8.77
N HIS A 310 35.73 14.56 -8.95
CA HIS A 310 35.87 13.54 -10.01
C HIS A 310 34.54 13.05 -10.61
N ASN A 311 33.50 13.88 -10.69
CA ASN A 311 32.41 13.55 -11.60
C ASN A 311 32.90 13.85 -13.03
N VAL A 312 33.19 12.79 -13.78
CA VAL A 312 33.38 12.82 -15.23
C VAL A 312 32.35 11.82 -15.75
N PRO A 313 31.68 12.07 -16.90
CA PRO A 313 30.72 11.11 -17.45
C PRO A 313 31.38 9.74 -17.55
N ALA A 314 30.75 8.70 -17.00
CA ALA A 314 31.13 7.33 -17.29
C ALA A 314 30.67 7.06 -18.73
N THR A 315 31.52 7.34 -19.71
CA THR A 315 31.40 6.75 -21.05
C THR A 315 31.67 5.26 -20.91
N CYS A 316 30.77 4.45 -21.49
CA CYS A 316 30.92 3.00 -21.62
C CYS A 316 32.29 2.61 -22.20
#